data_AF-A0A1C1CCD7-F1
#
_entry.id   AF-A0A1C1CCD7-F1
#
_cell.length_a   1.000
_cell.length_b   1.000
_cell.length_c   1.000
_cell.angle_alpha   90.00
_cell.angle_beta   90.00
_cell.angle_gamma   90.00
#
_symmetry.space_group_name_H-M   'P 1'
#
loop_
_entity.id
_entity.type
_entity.pdbx_description
1 polymer ?
#
loop_
_entity_poly.entity_id
_entity_poly.type
_entity_poly.pdbx_seq_one_letter_code
_entity_poly.pdbx_strand_id
1 'polypeptide(L)'
;MAPPPPPTQSLGERLTKLATTLQFAWFCGHFTLLLSVLRYGLSYMTFNYYSRWAQFTYRLAFTSAVATYGIVVFKAYRARVKPGANIPQTAVLLLSDENVQYLSE
;
A
#
# COMPACT_ATOMS: atom_id res chain seq x y z
N MET A 1 13.60 15.93 5.67
CA MET A 1 12.85 16.49 4.53
C MET A 1 13.80 16.42 3.33
N ALA A 2 13.45 15.70 2.26
CA ALA A 2 14.32 15.66 1.09
C ALA A 2 14.51 17.09 0.54
N PRO A 3 15.72 17.48 0.10
CA PRO A 3 15.93 18.82 -0.46
C PRO A 3 14.96 19.05 -1.64
N PRO A 4 14.45 20.28 -1.81
CA PRO A 4 13.60 20.59 -2.95
C PRO A 4 14.34 20.20 -4.23
N PRO A 5 13.68 19.48 -5.16
CA PRO A 5 14.31 19.13 -6.42
C PRO A 5 14.75 20.43 -7.12
N PRO A 6 15.98 20.49 -7.66
CA PRO A 6 16.45 21.67 -8.35
C PRO A 6 15.45 22.06 -9.46
N PRO A 7 15.08 23.34 -9.59
CA PRO A 7 14.02 23.79 -10.50
C PRO A 7 14.35 23.57 -11.98
N THR A 8 15.57 23.13 -12.29
CA THR A 8 16.08 22.89 -13.64
C THR A 8 15.85 21.47 -14.17
N GLN A 9 15.26 20.55 -13.37
CA GLN A 9 14.98 19.19 -13.84
C GLN A 9 13.88 19.19 -14.89
N SER A 10 14.11 18.46 -15.98
CA SER A 10 13.11 18.24 -17.02
C SER A 10 11.86 17.54 -16.45
N LEU A 11 10.70 17.72 -17.06
CA LEU A 11 9.46 17.05 -16.61
C LEU A 11 9.63 15.51 -16.55
N GLY A 12 10.36 14.93 -17.50
CA GLY A 12 10.67 13.51 -17.53
C GLY A 12 11.42 13.03 -16.28
N GLU A 13 12.52 13.69 -15.91
CA GLU A 13 13.30 13.33 -14.72
C GLU A 13 12.48 13.44 -13.43
N ARG A 14 11.61 14.45 -13.35
CA ARG A 14 10.71 14.64 -12.19
C ARG A 14 9.70 13.49 -12.09
N LEU A 15 9.14 13.04 -13.20
CA LEU A 15 8.23 11.89 -13.25
C LEU A 15 8.94 10.59 -12.90
N THR A 16 10.16 10.36 -13.41
CA THR A 16 10.96 9.19 -13.05
C THR A 16 11.31 9.18 -11.55
N LYS A 17 11.64 10.34 -10.98
CA LYS A 17 11.86 10.47 -9.54
C LYS A 17 10.59 10.21 -8.74
N LEU A 18 9.43 10.68 -9.20
CA LEU A 18 8.15 10.41 -8.55
C LEU A 18 7.81 8.91 -8.56
N ALA A 19 8.00 8.25 -9.71
CA ALA A 19 7.68 6.84 -9.91
C ALA A 19 8.45 5.89 -8.98
N THR A 20 9.62 6.31 -8.48
CA THR A 20 10.45 5.54 -7.54
C THR A 20 10.10 5.78 -6.07
N THR A 21 9.17 6.70 -5.78
CA THR A 21 8.75 6.96 -4.40
C THR A 21 7.77 5.91 -3.91
N LEU A 22 7.89 5.55 -2.63
CA LEU A 22 6.90 4.70 -1.94
C LEU A 22 5.50 5.33 -1.94
N GLN A 23 5.43 6.67 -1.97
CA GLN A 23 4.18 7.41 -2.06
C GLN A 23 3.46 7.16 -3.39
N PHE A 24 4.20 7.09 -4.50
CA PHE A 24 3.65 6.75 -5.79
C PHE A 24 3.14 5.31 -5.84
N ALA A 25 3.89 4.36 -5.27
CA ALA A 25 3.44 2.98 -5.12
C ALA A 25 2.14 2.88 -4.30
N TRP A 26 2.04 3.61 -3.19
CA TRP A 26 0.83 3.70 -2.37
C TRP A 26 -0.35 4.29 -3.16
N PHE A 27 -0.11 5.32 -3.98
CA PHE A 27 -1.11 5.92 -4.85
C PHE A 27 -1.61 4.94 -5.91
N CYS A 28 -0.71 4.23 -6.62
CA CYS A 28 -1.08 3.23 -7.61
C CYS A 28 -1.92 2.11 -6.98
N GLY A 29 -1.55 1.65 -5.79
CA GLY A 29 -2.33 0.66 -5.04
C GLY A 29 -3.73 1.17 -4.69
N HIS A 30 -3.86 2.39 -4.14
CA HIS A 30 -5.17 2.97 -3.83
C HIS A 30 -6.03 3.22 -5.07
N PHE A 31 -5.43 3.74 -6.14
CA PHE A 31 -6.12 3.95 -7.41
C PHE A 31 -6.67 2.64 -7.96
N THR A 32 -5.85 1.58 -7.94
CA THR A 32 -6.26 0.24 -8.37
C THR A 32 -7.35 -0.34 -7.48
N LEU A 33 -7.25 -0.16 -6.16
CA LEU A 33 -8.28 -0.55 -5.20
C LEU A 33 -9.62 0.15 -5.50
N LEU A 34 -9.62 1.47 -5.60
CA LEU A 34 -10.83 2.27 -5.87
C LEU A 34 -11.45 1.91 -7.21
N LEU A 35 -10.65 1.77 -8.26
CA LEU A 35 -11.13 1.36 -9.58
C LEU A 35 -11.75 -0.06 -9.54
N SER A 36 -11.10 -0.97 -8.82
CA SER A 36 -11.58 -2.35 -8.68
C SER A 36 -12.86 -2.43 -7.86
N VAL A 37 -12.96 -1.66 -6.77
CA VAL A 37 -14.17 -1.56 -5.94
C VAL A 37 -15.32 -0.92 -6.72
N LEU A 38 -15.07 0.17 -7.45
CA LEU A 38 -16.06 0.80 -8.32
C LEU A 38 -16.59 -0.19 -9.36
N ARG A 39 -15.69 -0.91 -10.04
CA ARG A 39 -16.07 -1.90 -11.04
C ARG A 39 -16.83 -3.09 -10.44
N TYR A 40 -16.39 -3.59 -9.29
CA TYR A 40 -17.11 -4.65 -8.57
C TYR A 40 -18.49 -4.18 -8.11
N GLY A 41 -18.61 -2.93 -7.65
CA GLY A 41 -19.88 -2.30 -7.30
C GLY A 41 -20.85 -2.20 -8.49
N LEU A 42 -20.35 -1.83 -9.68
CA LEU A 42 -21.13 -1.88 -10.92
C LEU A 42 -21.58 -3.32 -11.26
N SER A 43 -20.70 -4.30 -11.03
CA SER A 43 -21.02 -5.72 -11.22
C SER A 43 -22.09 -6.22 -10.23
N TYR A 44 -22.09 -5.68 -9.02
CA TYR A 44 -23.10 -5.97 -8.00
C TYR A 44 -24.45 -5.35 -8.36
N MET A 45 -24.48 -4.08 -8.81
CA MET A 45 -25.70 -3.41 -9.26
C MET A 45 -26.33 -4.04 -10.51
N THR A 46 -25.52 -4.64 -11.38
CA THR A 46 -25.98 -5.36 -12.58
C THR A 46 -26.32 -6.84 -12.32
N PHE A 47 -26.33 -7.27 -11.05
CA PHE A 47 -26.54 -8.66 -10.62
C PHE A 47 -25.59 -9.69 -11.29
N ASN A 48 -24.44 -9.24 -11.80
CA ASN A 48 -23.46 -10.07 -12.50
C ASN A 48 -22.21 -10.33 -11.64
N TYR A 49 -22.42 -10.47 -10.33
CA TYR A 49 -21.36 -10.56 -9.32
C TYR A 49 -20.55 -11.86 -9.41
N TYR A 50 -21.07 -12.91 -10.06
CA TYR A 50 -20.34 -14.16 -10.30
C TYR A 50 -19.46 -14.16 -11.56
N SER A 51 -19.47 -13.09 -12.37
CA SER A 51 -18.66 -13.05 -13.60
C SER A 51 -17.16 -13.23 -13.32
N ARG A 52 -16.43 -13.84 -14.27
CA ARG A 52 -14.96 -13.96 -14.20
C ARG A 52 -14.29 -12.61 -13.95
N TRP A 53 -14.84 -11.55 -14.53
CA TRP A 53 -14.34 -10.20 -14.33
C TRP A 53 -14.64 -9.63 -12.94
N ALA A 54 -15.77 -9.95 -12.33
CA ALA A 54 -16.07 -9.58 -10.95
C ALA A 54 -15.09 -10.25 -9.98
N GLN A 55 -14.82 -11.53 -10.18
CA GLN A 55 -13.82 -12.27 -9.39
C GLN A 55 -12.41 -11.68 -9.56
N PHE A 56 -12.03 -11.33 -10.80
CA PHE A 56 -10.76 -10.66 -11.07
C PHE A 56 -10.67 -9.31 -10.34
N THR A 57 -11.69 -8.46 -10.43
CA THR A 57 -11.70 -7.18 -9.71
C THR A 57 -11.68 -7.34 -8.21
N TYR A 58 -12.36 -8.35 -7.67
CA TYR A 58 -12.35 -8.62 -6.24
C TYR A 58 -10.94 -9.02 -5.76
N ARG A 59 -10.28 -9.94 -6.49
CA ARG A 59 -8.89 -10.33 -6.22
C ARG A 59 -7.94 -9.13 -6.34
N LEU A 60 -8.09 -8.33 -7.38
CA LEU A 60 -7.27 -7.14 -7.60
C LEU A 60 -7.48 -6.09 -6.50
N ALA A 61 -8.73 -5.87 -6.06
CA ALA A 61 -9.04 -5.03 -4.93
C ALA A 61 -8.38 -5.55 -3.65
N PHE A 62 -8.53 -6.85 -3.35
CA PHE A 62 -7.93 -7.47 -2.17
C PHE A 62 -6.41 -7.35 -2.18
N THR A 63 -5.73 -7.70 -3.27
CA THR A 63 -4.28 -7.57 -3.40
C THR A 63 -3.85 -6.10 -3.28
N SER A 64 -4.61 -5.16 -3.86
CA SER A 64 -4.32 -3.73 -3.72
C SER A 64 -4.45 -3.25 -2.28
N ALA A 65 -5.46 -3.71 -1.54
CA ALA A 65 -5.64 -3.40 -0.12
C ALA A 65 -4.50 -3.96 0.74
N VAL A 66 -4.09 -5.21 0.50
CA VAL A 66 -2.94 -5.81 1.20
C VAL A 66 -1.66 -5.03 0.90
N ALA A 67 -1.42 -4.66 -0.36
CA ALA A 67 -0.23 -3.90 -0.75
C ALA A 67 -0.20 -2.51 -0.10
N THR A 68 -1.31 -1.78 -0.12
CA THR A 68 -1.36 -0.43 0.46
C THR A 68 -1.27 -0.44 1.98
N TYR A 69 -1.92 -1.40 2.64
CA TYR A 69 -1.78 -1.61 4.08
C TYR A 69 -0.34 -2.00 4.44
N GLY A 70 0.29 -2.91 3.68
CA GLY A 70 1.69 -3.28 3.85
C GLY A 70 2.64 -2.08 3.76
N ILE A 71 2.38 -1.12 2.86
CA ILE A 71 3.15 0.13 2.79
C ILE A 71 2.98 0.98 4.05
N VAL A 72 1.77 1.08 4.60
CA VAL A 72 1.52 1.82 5.86
C VAL A 72 2.26 1.16 7.02
N VAL A 73 2.16 -0.15 7.13
CA VAL A 73 2.86 -0.96 8.14
C VAL A 73 4.38 -0.80 8.01
N PHE A 74 4.92 -0.90 6.79
CA PHE A 74 6.34 -0.67 6.53
C PHE A 74 6.79 0.74 6.95
N LYS A 75 6.00 1.78 6.64
CA LYS A 75 6.30 3.16 7.06
C LYS A 75 6.28 3.31 8.58
N ALA A 76 5.30 2.71 9.26
CA ALA A 76 5.18 2.74 10.71
C ALA A 76 6.38 2.05 11.39
N TYR A 77 6.76 0.86 10.93
CA TYR A 77 7.91 0.13 11.48
C TYR A 77 9.25 0.77 11.13
N ARG A 78 9.43 1.25 9.90
CA ARG A 78 10.68 1.94 9.51
C ARG A 78 10.93 3.21 10.33
N ALA A 79 9.88 3.87 10.82
CA ALA A 79 10.02 5.01 11.72
C ALA A 79 10.43 4.61 13.15
N ARG A 80 10.08 3.39 13.59
CA ARG A 80 10.35 2.87 14.94
C ARG A 80 11.67 2.09 15.03
N VAL A 81 12.02 1.34 14.00
CA VAL A 81 13.20 0.47 13.95
C VAL A 81 14.39 1.23 13.38
N LYS A 82 15.37 1.58 14.23
CA LYS A 82 16.61 2.22 13.80
C LYS A 82 17.49 1.24 13.01
N PRO A 83 18.25 1.71 11.99
CA PRO A 83 19.29 0.90 11.37
C PRO A 83 20.27 0.38 12.44
N GLY A 84 20.49 -0.94 12.48
CA GLY A 84 21.33 -1.57 13.51
C GLY A 84 20.61 -1.95 14.82
N ALA A 85 19.28 -1.84 14.88
CA ALA A 85 18.51 -2.35 16.01
C ALA A 85 18.73 -3.86 16.19
N ASN A 86 18.92 -4.30 17.43
CA ASN A 86 19.09 -5.72 17.72
C ASN A 86 17.78 -6.47 17.42
N ILE A 87 17.88 -7.61 16.73
CA ILE A 87 16.72 -8.46 16.37
C ILE A 87 15.77 -8.70 17.55
N PRO A 88 16.24 -9.01 18.79
CA PRO A 88 15.35 -9.21 19.93
C PRO A 88 14.54 -7.96 20.29
N GLN A 89 15.14 -6.77 20.20
CA GLN A 89 14.45 -5.51 20.50
C GLN A 89 13.39 -5.19 19.44
N THR A 90 13.68 -5.48 18.17
CA THR A 90 12.69 -5.37 17.09
C THR A 90 11.55 -6.37 17.25
N ALA A 91 11.85 -7.61 17.64
CA ALA A 91 10.82 -8.62 17.89
C ALA A 91 9.88 -8.21 19.04
N VAL A 92 10.42 -7.72 20.16
CA VAL A 92 9.60 -7.19 21.26
C VAL A 92 8.74 -6.02 20.79
N LEU A 93 9.29 -5.10 19.99
CA LEU A 93 8.53 -3.98 19.43
C LEU A 93 7.39 -4.43 18.52
N LEU A 94 7.61 -5.46 17.70
CA LEU A 94 6.60 -6.06 16.83
C LEU A 94 5.51 -6.77 17.64
N LEU A 95 5.90 -7.50 18.70
CA LEU A 95 4.97 -8.20 19.60
C LEU A 95 4.14 -7.24 20.47
N SER A 96 4.66 -6.04 20.73
CA SER A 96 3.94 -4.98 21.44
C SER A 96 3.02 -4.15 20.55
N ASP A 97 2.97 -4.42 19.24
CA ASP A 97 2.10 -3.67 18.33
C ASP A 97 0.63 -4.12 18.49
N GLU A 98 -0.29 -3.17 18.47
CA GLU A 98 -1.74 -3.41 18.63
C GLU A 98 -2.28 -4.48 17.65
N ASN A 99 -1.68 -4.62 16.47
CA ASN A 99 -2.11 -5.61 15.48
C ASN A 99 -1.90 -7.07 15.93
N VAL A 100 -1.08 -7.31 16.95
CA VAL A 100 -0.87 -8.66 17.53
C VAL A 100 -2.15 -9.17 18.18
N GLN A 101 -3.06 -8.28 18.61
CA GLN A 101 -4.39 -8.66 19.10
C GLN A 101 -5.20 -9.46 18.06
N TYR A 102 -4.99 -9.21 16.76
CA TYR A 102 -5.67 -9.95 15.70
C TYR A 102 -5.12 -11.38 15.49
N LEU A 103 -4.03 -11.77 16.17
CA LEU A 103 -3.51 -13.14 16.13
C LEU A 103 -4.14 -14.04 17.21
N SER A 104 -4.74 -13.45 18.25
CA SER A 104 -5.38 -14.19 19.35
C SER A 104 -6.87 -14.47 19.13
N GLU A 105 -7.45 -13.93 18.06
CA GLU A 105 -8.82 -14.18 17.60
C GLU A 105 -8.81 -15.15 16.41
#